data_AF-A0A147J258-F1
#
_entry.id   AF-A0A147J258-F1
#
_cell.length_a   1.000
_cell.length_b   1.000
_cell.length_c   1.000
_cell.angle_alpha   90.00
_cell.angle_beta   90.00
_cell.angle_gamma   90.00
#
_symmetry.space_group_name_H-M   'P 1'
#
loop_
_entity.id
_entity.type
_entity.pdbx_description
1 polymer ?
#
loop_
_entity_poly.entity_id
_entity_poly.type
_entity_poly.pdbx_seq_one_letter_code
_entity_poly.pdbx_strand_id
1 'polypeptide(L)'
;MSSDIFPQPDGPARIIYVGQDRDGHWLVQDSERLLEGRFVSRGAAMRYAAEEAEIYHASVRVSGTALIPLVPFGPLPMPQAA
;
A
#
# COMPACT_ATOMS: atom_id res chain seq x y z
N MET A 1 -40.32 15.22 6.96
CA MET A 1 -39.66 13.98 6.48
C MET A 1 -38.21 14.09 6.89
N SER A 2 -37.84 13.47 8.03
CA SER A 2 -36.45 13.43 8.48
C SER A 2 -35.71 12.45 7.59
N SER A 3 -34.75 12.93 6.81
CA SER A 3 -33.79 12.06 6.13
C SER A 3 -32.91 11.45 7.21
N ASP A 4 -33.23 10.23 7.61
CA ASP A 4 -32.33 9.37 8.38
C ASP A 4 -31.03 9.26 7.59
N ILE A 5 -30.03 10.05 7.98
CA ILE A 5 -28.65 9.90 7.54
C ILE A 5 -28.18 8.62 8.23
N PHE A 6 -28.48 7.46 7.65
CA PHE A 6 -27.81 6.23 8.06
C PHE A 6 -26.34 6.42 7.71
N PRO A 7 -25.40 6.49 8.68
CA PRO A 7 -24.00 6.37 8.33
C PRO A 7 -23.86 5.01 7.64
N GLN A 8 -23.51 5.04 6.35
CA GLN A 8 -23.09 3.85 5.62
C GLN A 8 -22.06 3.17 6.53
N PRO A 9 -22.18 1.86 6.84
CA PRO A 9 -21.18 1.22 7.67
C PRO A 9 -19.86 1.37 6.92
N ASP A 10 -18.97 2.20 7.45
CA ASP A 10 -17.60 2.31 6.97
C ASP A 10 -17.05 0.89 7.02
N GLY A 11 -16.98 0.22 5.87
CA GLY A 11 -16.28 -1.04 5.74
C GLY A 11 -14.89 -0.89 6.36
N PRO A 12 -14.26 -1.96 6.88
CA PRO A 12 -13.01 -1.85 7.61
C PRO A 12 -12.06 -0.95 6.83
N ALA A 13 -11.79 0.24 7.38
CA ALA A 13 -11.13 1.31 6.63
C ALA A 13 -9.80 0.76 6.12
N ARG A 14 -9.66 0.66 4.80
CA ARG A 14 -8.44 0.16 4.17
C ARG A 14 -7.28 1.00 4.70
N ILE A 15 -6.18 0.36 5.07
CA ILE A 15 -4.99 1.07 5.55
C ILE A 15 -3.92 0.93 4.48
N ILE A 16 -3.37 2.05 4.02
CA ILE A 16 -2.21 2.08 3.15
C ILE A 16 -0.97 2.30 4.01
N TYR A 17 -0.11 1.29 4.08
CA TYR A 17 1.16 1.34 4.77
C TYR A 17 2.24 1.91 3.86
N VAL A 18 3.02 2.84 4.39
CA VAL A 18 4.24 3.36 3.75
C VAL A 18 5.42 3.05 4.63
N GLY A 19 6.44 2.38 4.10
CA GLY A 19 7.60 2.00 4.90
C GLY A 19 8.77 1.59 4.03
N GLN A 20 9.93 1.44 4.65
CA GLN A 20 11.11 0.97 3.94
C GLN A 20 11.19 -0.56 3.99
N ASP A 21 11.67 -1.22 2.94
CA ASP A 21 12.07 -2.62 3.02
C ASP A 21 13.48 -2.77 3.65
N ARG A 22 13.99 -4.00 3.70
CA ARG A 22 15.34 -4.28 4.23
C ARG A 22 16.47 -3.82 3.33
N ASP A 23 16.19 -3.60 2.04
CA ASP A 23 17.16 -3.19 1.03
C ASP A 23 17.20 -1.66 0.87
N GLY A 24 16.34 -0.94 1.60
CA GLY A 24 16.30 0.52 1.59
C GLY A 24 15.29 1.13 0.62
N HIS A 25 14.49 0.33 -0.09
CA HIS A 25 13.43 0.85 -0.97
C HIS A 25 12.19 1.23 -0.19
N TRP A 26 11.47 2.23 -0.67
CA TRP A 26 10.18 2.60 -0.10
C TRP A 26 9.07 1.77 -0.74
N LEU A 27 8.27 1.11 0.10
CA LEU A 27 7.09 0.36 -0.30
C LEU A 27 5.83 1.06 0.16
N VAL A 28 4.80 0.97 -0.67
CA VAL A 28 3.42 1.34 -0.38
C VAL A 28 2.59 0.09 -0.56
N GLN A 29 1.92 -0.37 0.49
CA GLN A 29 1.11 -1.59 0.49
C GLN A 29 -0.20 -1.36 1.21
N ASP A 30 -1.31 -1.89 0.71
CA ASP A 30 -2.56 -1.85 1.46
C ASP A 30 -2.68 -3.01 2.47
N SER A 31 -3.60 -2.86 3.42
CA SER A 31 -3.88 -3.86 4.45
C SER A 31 -4.37 -5.20 3.90
N GLU A 32 -4.90 -5.21 2.68
CA GLU A 32 -5.41 -6.42 2.01
C GLU A 32 -4.38 -7.06 1.07
N ARG A 33 -3.19 -6.45 0.91
CA ARG A 33 -2.11 -6.92 0.03
C ARG A 33 -2.54 -7.05 -1.44
N LEU A 34 -3.45 -6.19 -1.88
CA LEU A 34 -3.94 -6.07 -3.26
C LEU A 34 -3.24 -4.97 -4.05
N LEU A 35 -2.57 -4.04 -3.35
CA LEU A 35 -1.81 -2.95 -3.93
C LEU A 35 -0.36 -2.99 -3.45
N GLU A 36 0.58 -2.86 -4.38
CA GLU A 36 1.99 -2.64 -4.08
C GLU A 36 2.59 -1.60 -5.03
N GLY A 37 3.10 -0.53 -4.45
CA GLY A 37 3.91 0.48 -5.13
C GLY A 37 5.33 0.48 -4.55
N ARG A 38 6.32 0.69 -5.42
CA ARG A 38 7.73 0.72 -5.03
C ARG A 38 8.41 1.99 -5.52
N PHE A 39 9.15 2.60 -4.61
CA PHE A 39 9.70 3.94 -4.81
C PHE A 39 11.14 4.02 -4.32
N VAL A 40 11.94 4.81 -5.04
CA VAL A 40 13.31 5.15 -4.64
C VAL A 40 13.35 6.25 -3.57
N SER A 41 12.22 6.92 -3.30
CA SER A 41 12.17 8.02 -2.33
C SER A 41 10.91 7.99 -1.47
N ARG A 42 11.06 8.42 -0.22
CA ARG A 42 9.95 8.60 0.73
C ARG A 42 8.89 9.55 0.19
N GLY A 43 9.32 10.67 -0.41
CA GLY A 43 8.41 11.69 -0.92
C GLY A 43 7.49 11.17 -2.02
N ALA A 44 8.05 10.40 -2.97
CA ALA A 44 7.26 9.76 -4.02
C ALA A 44 6.28 8.72 -3.44
N ALA A 45 6.74 7.88 -2.51
CA ALA A 45 5.89 6.90 -1.84
C ALA A 45 4.73 7.54 -1.07
N MET A 46 4.99 8.61 -0.33
CA MET A 46 3.96 9.33 0.42
C MET A 46 2.94 10.01 -0.48
N ARG A 47 3.37 10.60 -1.61
CA ARG A 47 2.46 11.22 -2.58
C ARG A 47 1.55 10.18 -3.22
N TYR A 48 2.12 9.07 -3.67
CA TYR A 48 1.36 7.96 -4.21
C TYR A 48 0.36 7.41 -3.19
N ALA A 49 0.79 7.17 -1.95
CA ALA A 49 -0.11 6.68 -0.90
C ALA A 49 -1.25 7.65 -0.57
N ALA A 50 -1.02 8.97 -0.66
CA ALA A 50 -2.07 9.97 -0.45
C ALA A 50 -3.11 9.96 -1.57
N GLU A 51 -2.67 9.86 -2.83
CA GLU A 51 -3.56 9.75 -4.00
C GLU A 51 -4.40 8.47 -3.94
N GLU A 52 -3.78 7.32 -3.66
CA GLU A 52 -4.52 6.04 -3.50
C GLU A 52 -5.47 6.06 -2.30
N ALA A 53 -5.09 6.75 -1.21
CA ALA A 53 -5.94 6.86 -0.03
C ALA A 53 -7.22 7.66 -0.30
N GLU A 54 -7.16 8.68 -1.16
CA GLU A 54 -8.32 9.44 -1.60
C GLU A 54 -9.27 8.56 -2.43
N ILE A 55 -8.73 7.76 -3.36
CA ILE A 55 -9.51 6.87 -4.25
C ILE A 55 -10.22 5.76 -3.46
N TYR A 56 -9.51 5.15 -2.51
CA TYR A 56 -10.03 3.99 -1.76
C TYR A 56 -10.68 4.35 -0.42
N HIS A 57 -10.84 5.64 -0.10
CA HIS A 57 -11.27 6.11 1.23
C HIS A 57 -10.47 5.46 2.36
N ALA A 58 -9.15 5.34 2.16
CA ALA A 58 -8.22 4.65 3.03
C ALA A 58 -7.48 5.62 3.96
N SER A 59 -6.86 5.09 5.01
CA SER A 59 -5.96 5.84 5.89
C SER A 59 -4.50 5.51 5.60
N VAL A 60 -3.63 6.52 5.57
CA VAL A 60 -2.19 6.30 5.40
C VAL A 60 -1.50 6.12 6.75
N ARG A 61 -0.67 5.07 6.89
CA ARG A 61 0.17 4.84 8.07
C ARG A 61 1.63 4.61 7.67
N VAL A 62 2.53 5.35 8.30
CA VAL A 62 3.97 5.07 8.17
C VAL A 62 4.34 3.90 9.07
N SER A 63 4.96 2.86 8.51
CA SER A 63 5.44 1.71 9.25
C SER A 63 6.78 2.03 9.92
N GLY A 64 6.89 1.72 11.21
CA GLY A 64 8.16 1.77 11.96
C GLY A 64 9.03 0.51 11.76
N THR A 65 8.46 -0.54 11.17
CA THR A 65 9.16 -1.80 10.85
C THR A 65 9.31 -1.98 9.35
N ALA A 66 10.33 -2.73 8.93
CA ALA A 66 10.57 -2.98 7.52
C ALA A 66 9.39 -3.72 6.86
N LEU A 67 8.93 -3.21 5.72
CA LEU A 67 7.89 -3.85 4.92
C LEU A 67 8.49 -4.98 4.07
N ILE A 68 7.70 -6.02 3.85
CA ILE A 68 8.10 -7.18 3.04
C ILE A 68 7.43 -7.06 1.67
N PRO A 69 8.18 -7.03 0.57
CA PRO A 69 7.62 -7.00 -0.78
C PRO A 69 6.66 -8.15 -1.03
N LEU A 70 5.54 -7.86 -1.69
CA LEU A 70 4.64 -8.87 -2.25
C LEU A 70 5.27 -9.48 -3.50
N VAL A 71 5.86 -8.64 -4.36
CA VAL A 71 6.54 -9.07 -5.57
C VAL A 71 8.06 -9.09 -5.35
N PRO A 72 8.72 -10.25 -5.47
CA PRO A 72 10.17 -10.36 -5.31
C PRO A 72 10.94 -9.45 -6.28
N PHE A 73 12.07 -8.94 -5.81
CA PHE A 73 12.98 -8.06 -6.56
C PHE A 73 13.99 -8.80 -7.46
N GLY A 74 14.13 -10.11 -7.26
CA GLY A 74 15.19 -10.87 -7.89
C GLY A 74 15.02 -10.98 -9.40
N PRO A 75 16.10 -11.32 -10.14
CA PRO A 75 15.96 -11.74 -11.52
C PRO A 75 14.89 -12.83 -11.62
N LEU A 76 14.04 -12.73 -12.63
CA LEU A 76 13.06 -13.77 -12.91
C LEU A 76 13.81 -15.11 -13.00
N PRO A 77 13.28 -16.18 -12.38
CA PRO A 77 13.87 -17.49 -12.56
C PRO A 77 13.94 -17.75 -14.06
N MET A 78 15.15 -18.01 -14.57
CA MET A 78 15.31 -18.34 -15.98
C MET A 78 14.44 -19.56 -16.28
N PRO A 79 13.73 -19.58 -17.42
CA PRO A 79 12.99 -20.77 -17.80
C PRO A 79 13.96 -21.95 -17.84
N GLN A 80 13.73 -22.99 -17.03
CA GLN A 80 14.48 -24.23 -17.20
C GLN A 80 14.08 -24.81 -18.55
N ALA A 81 15.05 -25.03 -19.44
CA ALA A 81 14.84 -25.80 -20.65
C ALA A 81 14.35 -27.20 -20.25
N ALA A 82 13.16 -27.56 -20.75
CA ALA A 82 12.59 -28.90 -20.62
C ALA A 82 13.37 -29.93 -21.44
#